data_AF-A0A3A9ENG3-F1
#
_entry.id   AF-A0A3A9ENG3-F1
#
_cell.length_a   1.000
_cell.length_b   1.000
_cell.length_c   1.000
_cell.angle_alpha   90.00
_cell.angle_beta   90.00
_cell.angle_gamma   90.00
#
_symmetry.space_group_name_H-M   'P 1'
#
loop_
_entity.id
_entity.type
_entity.pdbx_description
1 polymer ?
#
loop_
_entity_poly.entity_id
_entity_poly.type
_entity_poly.pdbx_seq_one_letter_code
_entity_poly.pdbx_strand_id
1 'polypeptide(L)' 'MDRFEKISSQGKMNVTEIWRDRETGVLYLFHKDGYAGGLTPLLDKDGKPVVSCPEYS' A
#
# COMPACT_ATOMS: atom_id res chain seq x y z
N MET A 1 -0.66 5.66 17.24
CA MET A 1 0.28 5.23 16.18
C MET A 1 -0.59 4.75 15.03
N ASP A 2 -0.98 5.65 14.13
CA ASP A 2 -1.90 5.37 13.02
C ASP A 2 -1.32 5.90 11.71
N ARG A 3 -0.02 5.66 11.50
CA ARG A 3 0.67 6.15 10.29
C ARG A 3 0.21 5.42 9.04
N PHE A 4 -0.02 4.11 9.11
CA PHE A 4 -0.41 3.31 7.95
C PHE A 4 -1.89 2.95 8.00
N GLU A 5 -2.58 3.27 6.92
CA GLU A 5 -4.00 2.99 6.73
C GLU A 5 -4.18 1.98 5.60
N LYS A 6 -4.88 0.88 5.88
CA LYS A 6 -5.26 -0.07 4.83
C LYS A 6 -6.42 0.49 4.02
N ILE A 7 -6.20 0.73 2.73
CA ILE A 7 -7.23 1.29 1.83
C ILE A 7 -7.92 0.21 0.98
N SER A 8 -7.30 -0.96 0.81
CA SER A 8 -7.87 -2.09 0.07
C SER A 8 -7.29 -3.41 0.54
N SER A 9 -8.08 -4.48 0.46
CA SER A 9 -7.66 -5.85 0.78
C SER A 9 -8.42 -6.83 -0.11
N GLN A 10 -7.69 -7.76 -0.73
CA GLN A 10 -8.23 -8.77 -1.64
C GLN A 10 -7.63 -10.14 -1.34
N GLY A 11 -8.46 -11.17 -1.50
CA GLY A 11 -8.08 -12.58 -1.28
C GLY A 11 -8.22 -13.06 0.17
N LYS A 12 -8.07 -14.37 0.39
CA LYS A 12 -8.21 -15.03 1.70
C LYS A 12 -7.01 -15.91 2.06
N MET A 13 -6.53 -16.73 1.12
CA MET A 13 -5.30 -17.55 1.28
C MET A 13 -4.06 -16.83 0.76
N ASN A 14 -4.17 -16.26 -0.45
CA ASN A 14 -3.22 -15.32 -1.00
C ASN A 14 -3.83 -13.92 -0.84
N VAL A 15 -3.19 -13.06 -0.07
CA VAL A 15 -3.74 -11.76 0.34
C VAL A 15 -2.92 -10.66 -0.31
N THR A 16 -3.61 -9.73 -0.98
CA THR A 16 -3.02 -8.52 -1.54
C THR A 16 -3.71 -7.31 -0.95
N GLU A 17 -2.95 -6.37 -0.41
CA GLU A 17 -3.47 -5.16 0.24
C GLU A 17 -2.76 -3.92 -0.25
N ILE A 18 -3.47 -2.79 -0.26
CA ILE A 18 -2.87 -1.47 -0.46
C ILE A 18 -2.93 -0.71 0.85
N TRP A 19 -1.79 -0.13 1.21
CA TRP A 19 -1.62 0.66 2.42
C TRP A 19 -1.18 2.07 2.07
N ARG A 20 -1.76 3.08 2.73
CA ARG A 20 -1.39 4.49 2.62
C ARG A 20 -0.60 4.91 3.85
N ASP A 21 0.56 5.51 3.65
CA ASP A 21 1.23 6.28 4.68
C ASP A 21 0.53 7.64 4.82
N ARG A 22 -0.11 7.89 5.96
CA ARG A 22 -0.85 9.12 6.24
C ARG A 22 0.06 10.34 6.44
N GLU A 23 1.35 10.15 6.72
CA GLU A 23 2.30 11.27 6.86
C GLU A 23 2.83 11.74 5.50
N THR A 24 3.11 10.81 4.59
CA THR A 24 3.76 11.11 3.30
C THR A 24 2.81 11.01 2.09
N GLY A 25 1.67 10.34 2.25
CA GLY A 25 0.74 9.98 1.18
C GLY A 25 1.20 8.81 0.31
N VAL A 26 2.42 8.27 0.52
CA VAL A 26 2.97 7.16 -0.28
C VAL A 26 2.10 5.91 -0.14
N LEU A 27 1.88 5.24 -1.26
CA LEU A 27 1.16 3.97 -1.31
C LEU A 27 2.11 2.78 -1.33
N TYR A 28 1.71 1.73 -0.62
CA TYR A 28 2.45 0.48 -0.51
C TYR A 28 1.57 -0.70 -0.94
N LEU A 29 2.17 -1.63 -1.66
CA LEU A 29 1.61 -2.94 -1.93
C LEU A 29 2.13 -3.92 -0.88
N PHE A 30 1.21 -4.52 -0.16
CA PHE A 30 1.49 -5.69 0.67
C PHE A 30 0.96 -6.93 -0.04
N HIS A 31 1.78 -7.97 -0.13
CA HIS A 31 1.37 -9.26 -0.65
C HIS A 31 1.82 -10.38 0.27
N LYS A 32 0.94 -11.34 0.53
CA LYS A 32 1.20 -12.49 1.40
C LYS A 32 0.69 -13.77 0.74
N ASP A 33 1.53 -14.78 0.72
CA ASP A 33 1.17 -16.14 0.35
C ASP A 33 1.67 -17.13 1.41
N GLY A 34 0.75 -17.86 2.03
CA GLY A 34 1.07 -18.75 3.15
C GLY A 34 1.77 -18.01 4.29
N TYR A 35 3.02 -18.38 4.56
CA TYR A 35 3.86 -17.81 5.64
C TYR A 35 4.84 -16.74 5.16
N ALA A 36 4.90 -16.47 3.86
CA ALA A 36 5.75 -15.44 3.29
C ALA A 36 4.93 -14.19 2.96
N GLY A 37 5.55 -13.03 3.09
CA GLY A 37 4.96 -11.77 2.67
C GLY A 37 6.00 -10.70 2.44
N GLY A 38 5.62 -9.69 1.68
CA GLY A 38 6.47 -8.57 1.33
C GLY A 38 5.69 -7.27 1.27
N LEU A 39 6.39 -6.17 1.54
CA LEU A 39 5.87 -4.81 1.42
C LEU A 39 6.82 -4.03 0.51
N THR A 40 6.26 -3.38 -0.50
CA THR A 40 7.00 -2.51 -1.41
C THR A 40 6.23 -1.22 -1.65
N PRO A 41 6.88 -0.06 -1.84
CA PRO A 41 6.20 1.10 -2.40
C PRO A 41 5.60 0.72 -3.77
N LEU A 42 4.41 1.25 -4.06
CA LEU A 42 3.90 1.31 -5.42
C LEU A 42 4.73 2.34 -6.18
N LEU A 43 5.25 1.95 -7.35
CA LEU A 43 6.08 2.82 -8.16
C LEU A 43 5.34 3.23 -9.44
N ASP A 44 5.56 4.47 -9.87
CA ASP A 44 5.13 4.95 -11.17
C ASP A 44 6.05 4.45 -12.30
N LYS A 45 5.76 4.87 -13.53
CA LYS A 45 6.53 4.50 -14.73
C LYS A 45 8.01 4.95 -14.70
N ASP A 46 8.36 5.92 -13.85
CA ASP A 46 9.71 6.46 -13.72
C ASP A 46 10.44 5.88 -12.49
N GLY A 47 9.82 4.92 -11.81
CA GLY A 47 10.37 4.26 -10.62
C GLY A 47 10.24 5.09 -9.34
N LYS A 48 9.41 6.13 -9.33
CA LYS A 48 9.18 6.96 -8.13
C LYS A 48 7.98 6.44 -7.33
N PRO A 49 7.97 6.59 -6.00
CA PRO A 49 6.82 6.23 -5.19
C PRO A 49 5.56 6.97 -5.61
N VAL A 50 4.46 6.23 -5.78
CA VAL A 50 3.13 6.78 -6.01
C VAL A 50 2.63 7.41 -4.72
N VAL A 51 2.25 8.67 -4.79
CA VAL A 51 1.65 9.41 -3.68
C VAL A 51 0.17 9.60 -3.98
N SER A 52 -0.69 9.14 -3.08
CA SER A 52 -2.12 9.45 -3.13
C SER A 52 -2.31 10.94 -2.93
N CYS A 53 -2.84 11.61 -3.95
CA CYS A 53 -3.27 13.00 -3.83
C CYS A 53 -4.25 13.07 -2.63
N PRO A 54 -4.11 14.02 -1.69
CA PRO A 54 -5.22 14.31 -0.81
C PRO A 54 -6.33 14.83 -1.71
N GLU A 55 -7.37 14.03 -1.92
CA GLU A 55 -8.62 14.57 -2.47
C GLU A 55 -9.00 15.75 -1.58
N TYR A 56 -9.07 16.94 -2.16
CA TYR A 56 -9.68 18.09 -1.50
C TYR A 56 -11.14 17.70 -1.27
N SER A 57 -11.47 17.44 0.01
CA SER A 57 -12.83 17.31 0.53
C SER A 57 -13.65 18.56 0.31
#